data_AF-A0A8T6RSU7-F1
#
_entry.id   AF-A0A8T6RSU7-F1
#
_cell.length_a   1.000
_cell.length_b   1.000
_cell.length_c   1.000
_cell.angle_alpha   90.00
_cell.angle_beta   90.00
_cell.angle_gamma   90.00
#
_symmetry.space_group_name_H-M   'P 1'
#
loop_
_entity.id
_entity.type
_entity.pdbx_description
1 polymer ?
#
loop_
_entity_poly.entity_id
_entity_poly.type
_entity_poly.pdbx_seq_one_letter_code
_entity_poly.pdbx_strand_id
1 'polypeptide(L)' 'MSVVDGSFSVEVTVDDGRGGNATAATTVNVLPQVEPRPQREPTAALWLLALVVVAAIGLALLWPRIRSRLGGE' A
#
# COMPACT_ATOMS: atom_id res chain seq x y z
N MET A 1 25.19 -2.05 4.80
CA MET A 1 25.64 -1.72 3.45
C MET A 1 24.41 -1.35 2.63
N SER A 2 24.19 -0.06 2.33
CA SER A 2 23.12 0.32 1.39
C SER A 2 23.71 0.25 -0.01
N VAL A 3 23.05 -0.45 -0.92
CA VAL A 3 23.37 -0.34 -2.36
C VAL A 3 22.88 1.04 -2.80
N VAL A 4 23.73 1.77 -3.54
CA VAL A 4 23.42 3.08 -4.12
C VAL A 4 22.85 2.86 -5.51
N ASP A 5 21.76 3.53 -5.86
CA ASP A 5 21.22 3.52 -7.23
C ASP A 5 22.14 4.28 -8.19
N GLY A 6 22.15 3.88 -9.46
CA GLY A 6 23.00 4.51 -10.46
C GLY A 6 23.50 3.57 -11.55
N SER A 7 24.26 4.16 -12.47
CA SER A 7 24.90 3.45 -13.58
C SER A 7 26.35 3.12 -13.22
N PHE A 8 26.73 1.86 -13.37
CA PHE A 8 28.05 1.34 -13.05
C PHE A 8 28.65 0.72 -14.30
N SER A 9 29.90 1.09 -14.61
CA SER A 9 30.68 0.40 -15.64
C SER A 9 31.46 -0.75 -15.00
N VAL A 10 31.30 -1.96 -15.54
CA VAL A 10 32.03 -3.15 -15.15
C VAL A 10 32.96 -3.53 -16.29
N GLU A 11 34.26 -3.50 -16.02
CA GLU A 11 35.29 -3.93 -16.96
C GLU A 11 35.79 -5.32 -16.58
N VAL A 12 35.88 -6.19 -17.58
CA VAL A 12 36.36 -7.56 -17.44
C VAL A 12 37.50 -7.78 -18.42
N THR A 13 38.63 -8.23 -17.89
CA THR A 13 39.78 -8.67 -18.69
C THR A 13 39.92 -10.18 -18.56
N VAL A 14 40.04 -10.86 -19.70
CA VAL A 14 40.27 -12.30 -19.81
C VAL A 14 41.69 -12.50 -20.34
N ASP A 15 42.41 -13.43 -19.72
CA ASP A 15 43.75 -13.90 -20.13
C ASP A 15 43.64 -15.37 -20.54
N ASP A 16 44.25 -15.75 -21.66
CA ASP A 16 44.19 -17.12 -22.20
C ASP A 16 45.33 -18.04 -21.75
N GLY A 17 46.24 -17.54 -20.91
CA GLY A 17 47.44 -18.23 -20.42
C GLY A 17 48.53 -18.46 -21.47
N ARG A 18 48.35 -17.95 -22.69
CA ARG A 18 49.28 -18.06 -23.83
C ARG A 18 49.75 -16.71 -24.35
N GLY A 19 49.51 -15.65 -23.57
CA GLY A 19 49.90 -14.27 -23.89
C GLY A 19 48.83 -13.50 -24.66
N GLY A 20 47.65 -14.08 -24.91
CA GLY A 20 46.48 -13.37 -25.40
C GLY A 20 45.67 -12.79 -24.25
N ASN A 21 45.24 -11.53 -24.39
CA ASN A 21 44.30 -10.89 -23.48
C ASN A 21 43.16 -10.21 -24.26
N ALA A 22 42.01 -10.10 -23.62
CA ALA A 22 40.86 -9.40 -24.15
C ALA A 22 40.12 -8.67 -23.03
N THR A 23 39.71 -7.42 -23.28
CA THR A 23 38.98 -6.60 -22.32
C THR A 23 37.63 -6.21 -22.89
N ALA A 24 36.60 -6.28 -22.05
CA ALA A 24 35.24 -5.88 -22.38
C ALA A 24 34.62 -5.09 -21.22
N ALA A 25 33.85 -4.06 -21.55
CA ALA A 25 33.09 -3.28 -20.58
C ALA A 25 31.60 -3.52 -20.76
N THR A 26 30.86 -3.54 -19.66
CA THR A 26 29.40 -3.58 -19.64
C THR A 26 28.83 -2.59 -18.63
N THR A 27 27.65 -2.06 -18.91
CA THR A 27 26.98 -1.10 -18.05
C THR A 27 25.89 -1.81 -17.25
N VAL A 28 25.92 -1.68 -15.93
CA VAL A 28 24.90 -2.15 -15.00
C VAL A 28 24.13 -0.96 -14.46
N ASN A 29 22.81 -0.94 -14.68
CA ASN A 29 21.94 0.11 -14.18
C ASN A 29 21.16 -0.39 -12.96
N VAL A 30 21.50 0.13 -11.78
CA VAL A 30 20.82 -0.19 -10.52
C VAL A 30 19.68 0.79 -10.31
N LEU A 31 18.46 0.26 -10.31
CA LEU A 31 17.25 1.04 -10.11
C LEU A 31 16.98 1.25 -8.60
N PRO A 32 16.36 2.39 -8.22
CA PRO A 32 15.92 2.60 -6.86
C PRO A 32 14.89 1.55 -6.44
N GLN A 33 14.92 1.17 -5.17
CA GLN A 33 13.87 0.34 -4.58
C GLN A 33 12.57 1.14 -4.52
N VAL A 34 11.49 0.54 -5.03
CA VAL A 34 10.14 1.11 -4.94
C VAL A 34 9.39 0.36 -3.86
N GLU A 35 9.05 1.04 -2.77
CA GLU A 35 8.20 0.45 -1.74
C GLU A 35 6.75 0.30 -2.26
N PRO A 36 6.08 -0.84 -1.98
CA PRO A 36 4.65 -0.97 -2.21
C PRO A 36 3.90 0.12 -1.46
N ARG A 37 2.89 0.72 -2.11
CA ARG A 37 2.01 1.66 -1.42
C ARG A 37 1.22 0.91 -0.35
N PRO A 38 1.14 1.42 0.90
CA PRO A 38 0.26 0.85 1.91
C PRO A 38 -1.18 0.81 1.40
N GLN A 39 -1.80 -0.35 1.45
CA GLN A 39 -3.23 -0.47 1.15
C GLN A 39 -4.03 0.22 2.26
N ARG A 40 -4.84 1.22 1.89
CA ARG A 40 -5.75 1.87 2.84
C ARG A 40 -7.04 1.06 2.93
N GLU A 41 -7.36 0.57 4.13
CA GLU A 41 -8.65 -0.04 4.42
C GLU A 41 -9.76 1.04 4.52
N PRO A 42 -10.95 0.82 3.94
CA PRO A 42 -12.06 1.77 4.05
C PRO A 42 -12.74 1.69 5.44
N THR A 43 -12.16 2.33 6.45
CA THR A 43 -12.72 2.34 7.82
C THR A 43 -13.97 3.22 7.98
N ALA A 44 -14.12 4.27 7.17
CA ALA A 44 -15.27 5.18 7.25
C ALA A 44 -16.62 4.49 6.94
N ALA A 45 -16.63 3.54 6.01
CA ALA A 45 -17.86 2.83 5.63
C ALA A 45 -18.41 1.98 6.79
N LEU A 46 -17.53 1.35 7.58
CA LEU A 46 -17.93 0.54 8.73
C LEU A 46 -18.60 1.39 9.82
N TRP A 47 -18.06 2.57 10.10
CA TRP A 47 -18.62 3.50 11.07
C TRP A 47 -19.98 4.07 10.65
N LEU A 48 -20.14 4.41 9.37
CA LEU A 48 -21.43 4.87 8.84
C LEU A 48 -22.50 3.77 8.93
N LEU A 49 -22.16 2.53 8.58
CA LEU A 49 -23.07 1.39 8.73
C LEU A 49 -23.44 1.16 10.20
N ALA A 50 -22.49 1.23 11.12
CA ALA A 50 -22.76 1.10 12.55
C ALA A 50 -23.74 2.18 13.06
N LEU A 51 -23.57 3.43 12.64
CA LEU A 51 -24.49 4.52 12.99
C LEU A 51 -25.91 4.29 12.46
N VAL A 52 -26.04 3.85 11.20
CA VAL A 52 -27.35 3.54 10.59
C VAL A 52 -28.04 2.41 11.35
N VAL A 53 -27.31 1.34 11.70
CA VAL A 53 -27.85 0.20 12.47
C VAL A 53 -28.31 0.65 13.85
N VAL A 54 -27.50 1.43 14.57
CA VAL A 54 -27.85 1.94 15.90
C VAL A 54 -29.09 2.85 15.83
N ALA A 55 -29.17 3.74 14.83
CA ALA A 55 -30.33 4.58 14.62
C ALA A 55 -31.59 3.77 14.29
N ALA A 56 -31.49 2.75 13.44
CA ALA A 56 -32.61 1.87 13.10
C ALA A 56 -33.10 1.05 14.30
N ILE A 57 -32.20 0.51 15.12
CA ILE A 57 -32.54 -0.20 16.36
C ILE A 57 -33.20 0.76 17.35
N GLY A 58 -32.61 1.94 17.56
CA GLY A 58 -33.17 2.98 18.42
C GLY A 58 -34.57 3.41 17.97
N LEU A 59 -34.76 3.64 16.68
CA LEU A 59 -36.06 3.95 16.09
C LEU A 59 -37.03 2.79 16.32
N ALA A 60 -36.68 1.55 15.98
CA ALA A 60 -37.57 0.40 16.16
C ALA A 60 -38.01 0.19 17.62
N LEU A 61 -37.08 0.34 18.58
CA LEU A 61 -37.34 0.11 20.00
C LEU A 61 -38.05 1.28 20.68
N LEU A 62 -37.75 2.51 20.29
CA LEU A 62 -38.29 3.71 20.93
C LEU A 62 -39.49 4.29 20.18
N TRP A 63 -39.76 3.87 18.94
CA TRP A 63 -40.90 4.35 18.15
C TRP A 63 -42.25 4.22 18.87
N PRO A 64 -42.58 3.10 19.53
CA PRO A 64 -43.84 3.00 20.28
C PRO A 64 -43.96 4.06 21.38
N ARG A 65 -42.85 4.36 22.08
CA ARG A 65 -42.79 5.36 23.16
C ARG A 65 -42.86 6.78 22.62
N ILE A 66 -42.09 7.09 21.57
CA ILE A 66 -42.11 8.40 20.90
C ILE A 66 -43.52 8.68 20.37
N ARG A 67 -44.12 7.70 19.69
CA ARG A 67 -45.49 7.80 19.14
C ARG A 67 -46.53 8.05 20.22
N SER A 68 -46.44 7.38 21.36
CA SER A 68 -47.36 7.60 22.49
C SER A 68 -47.31 9.02 23.07
N ARG A 69 -46.16 9.71 22.96
CA ARG A 69 -45.99 11.09 23.42
C ARG A 69 -46.50 12.13 22.42
N LEU A 70 -46.57 11.78 21.14
CA LEU A 70 -47.05 12.65 20.06
C LEU A 70 -48.56 12.55 19.84
N GLY A 71 -49.21 11.49 20.33
CA GLY A 71 -50.65 11.26 20.17
C GLY A 71 -51.50 11.50 21.41
N GLY A 72 -50.96 12.19 22.43
CA GLY A 72 -51.70 12.55 23.64
C GLY A 72 -52.16 14.00 23.58
N GLU A 73 -53.45 14.19 23.26
CA GLU A 73 -54.28 15.34 23.62
C GLU A 73 -55.23 14.92 24.76
#